data_AF-A0A920MXE0-F1
#
_entry.id   AF-A0A920MXE0-F1
#
_cell.length_a   1.000
_cell.length_b   1.000
_cell.length_c   1.000
_cell.angle_alpha   90.00
_cell.angle_beta   90.00
_cell.angle_gamma   90.00
#
_symmetry.space_group_name_H-M   'P 1'
#
loop_
_entity.id
_entity.type
_entity.pdbx_description
1 polymer ?
#
loop_
_entity_poly.entity_id
_entity_poly.type
_entity_poly.pdbx_seq_one_letter_code
_entity_poly.pdbx_strand_id
1 'polypeptide(L)'
;MEHFTVHLKIHKISAFTSAMLDKGTFNKDKFEIGDALDSVGAELKFGSTKHHIYFTGHCLNSDVNMVLKILAEQLKTPAFENDEIDKLKTRMIGKLEKSLEDTKKQALISFLRTLYPKHHSNYRYKTEENLSFIDAITKKDLITFHDSAYGINTMNIAVAGDINAQKLMNR
;
A
#
# COMPACT_ATOMS: atom_id res chain seq x y z
N MET A 1 -26.94 -0.46 -4.38
CA MET A 1 -26.13 0.78 -4.34
C MET A 1 -25.04 0.75 -3.26
N GLU A 2 -25.26 0.12 -2.11
CA GLU A 2 -24.27 0.05 -1.01
C GLU A 2 -22.98 -0.72 -1.36
N HIS A 3 -23.08 -1.87 -2.04
CA HIS A 3 -21.92 -2.71 -2.38
C HIS A 3 -20.82 -2.01 -3.21
N PHE A 4 -21.15 -0.96 -3.99
CA PHE A 4 -20.20 -0.30 -4.89
C PHE A 4 -19.46 0.88 -4.24
N THR A 5 -20.15 1.62 -3.36
CA THR A 5 -19.51 2.62 -2.49
C THR A 5 -18.51 1.96 -1.54
N VAL A 6 -18.82 0.73 -1.09
CA VAL A 6 -17.93 -0.13 -0.31
C VAL A 6 -16.65 -0.46 -1.11
N HIS A 7 -16.75 -0.90 -2.37
CA HIS A 7 -15.57 -1.25 -3.19
C HIS A 7 -14.57 -0.11 -3.43
N LEU A 8 -15.05 1.13 -3.57
CA LEU A 8 -14.16 2.26 -3.84
C LEU A 8 -13.50 2.80 -2.57
N LYS A 9 -14.24 2.82 -1.46
CA LYS A 9 -13.68 3.09 -0.13
C LYS A 9 -12.58 2.07 0.17
N ILE A 10 -12.82 0.80 -0.16
CA ILE A 10 -11.84 -0.28 -0.05
C ILE A 10 -10.58 -0.01 -0.86
N HIS A 11 -10.64 0.49 -2.11
CA HIS A 11 -9.41 0.78 -2.88
C HIS A 11 -8.56 1.91 -2.28
N LYS A 12 -9.19 2.94 -1.69
CA LYS A 12 -8.43 4.00 -1.02
C LYS A 12 -7.82 3.50 0.28
N ILE A 13 -8.60 2.75 1.05
CA ILE A 13 -8.12 2.08 2.26
C ILE A 13 -6.97 1.13 1.91
N SER A 14 -7.07 0.32 0.84
CA SER A 14 -6.02 -0.63 0.45
C SER A 14 -4.72 0.06 0.07
N ALA A 15 -4.79 1.12 -0.72
CA ALA A 15 -3.64 1.93 -1.07
C ALA A 15 -3.02 2.57 0.18
N PHE A 16 -3.85 3.09 1.09
CA PHE A 16 -3.39 3.72 2.32
C PHE A 16 -2.76 2.70 3.29
N THR A 17 -3.41 1.56 3.53
CA THR A 17 -2.88 0.45 4.33
C THR A 17 -1.54 -0.02 3.78
N SER A 18 -1.43 -0.26 2.47
CA SER A 18 -0.15 -0.70 1.86
C SER A 18 0.98 0.33 2.05
N ALA A 19 0.67 1.62 1.98
CA ALA A 19 1.63 2.71 2.18
C ALA A 19 1.97 2.98 3.66
N MET A 20 1.30 2.30 4.59
CA MET A 20 1.59 2.35 6.03
C MET A 20 2.46 1.18 6.50
N LEU A 21 2.61 0.12 5.71
CA LEU A 21 3.39 -1.08 6.10
C LEU A 21 4.88 -0.79 6.30
N ASP A 22 5.41 0.21 5.61
CA ASP A 22 6.79 0.70 5.73
C ASP A 22 6.89 1.96 6.63
N LYS A 23 5.89 2.23 7.46
CA LYS A 23 5.87 3.39 8.39
C LYS A 23 6.13 3.00 9.84
N GLY A 24 6.41 1.73 10.09
CA GLY A 24 6.72 1.21 11.41
C GLY A 24 5.89 -0.01 11.75
N THR A 25 6.40 -0.74 12.73
CA THR A 25 5.83 -1.96 13.29
C THR A 25 5.74 -1.81 14.81
N PHE A 26 5.13 -2.77 15.49
CA PHE A 26 5.08 -2.72 16.96
C PHE A 26 6.46 -2.73 17.64
N ASN A 27 7.51 -3.24 16.98
CA ASN A 27 8.84 -3.33 17.58
C ASN A 27 9.89 -2.40 16.96
N LYS A 28 9.62 -1.81 15.79
CA LYS A 28 10.56 -0.95 15.07
C LYS A 28 9.85 0.23 14.45
N ASP A 29 10.42 1.42 14.62
CA ASP A 29 9.98 2.58 13.87
C ASP A 29 10.45 2.52 12.40
N LYS A 30 10.01 3.49 11.59
CA LYS A 30 10.35 3.54 10.16
C LYS A 30 11.84 3.80 9.89
N PHE A 31 12.54 4.47 10.80
CA PHE A 31 13.96 4.79 10.65
C PHE A 31 14.80 3.56 10.93
N GLU A 32 14.48 2.81 11.99
CA GLU A 32 15.14 1.53 12.30
C GLU A 32 14.97 0.51 11.16
N ILE A 33 13.77 0.44 10.56
CA ILE A 33 13.52 -0.40 9.38
C ILE A 33 14.32 0.10 8.17
N GLY A 34 14.34 1.41 7.93
CA GLY A 34 15.08 2.04 6.84
C GLY A 34 16.58 1.77 6.95
N ASP A 35 17.17 2.09 8.10
CA ASP A 35 18.58 1.88 8.39
C ASP A 35 18.98 0.40 8.27
N ALA A 36 18.13 -0.51 8.74
CA ALA A 36 18.36 -1.94 8.61
C ALA A 36 18.45 -2.38 7.13
N LEU A 37 17.52 -1.91 6.28
CA LEU A 37 17.54 -2.23 4.85
C LEU A 37 18.70 -1.54 4.12
N ASP A 38 18.95 -0.26 4.41
CA ASP A 38 19.99 0.55 3.78
C ASP A 38 21.40 0.02 4.11
N SER A 39 21.61 -0.48 5.33
CA SER A 39 22.90 -1.06 5.77
C SER A 39 23.38 -2.24 4.92
N VAL A 40 22.46 -2.93 4.24
CA VAL A 40 22.74 -4.08 3.36
C VAL A 40 22.38 -3.79 1.89
N GLY A 41 22.04 -2.53 1.56
CA GLY A 41 21.61 -2.14 0.22
C GLY A 41 20.34 -2.86 -0.26
N ALA A 42 19.47 -3.26 0.68
CA ALA A 42 18.21 -3.90 0.37
C ALA A 42 17.08 -2.87 0.21
N GLU A 43 16.06 -3.25 -0.55
CA GLU A 43 14.86 -2.43 -0.70
C GLU A 43 13.61 -3.28 -0.50
N LEU A 44 12.60 -2.71 0.16
CA LEU A 44 11.25 -3.23 0.22
C LEU A 44 10.27 -2.14 -0.17
N LYS A 45 9.33 -2.48 -1.05
CA LYS A 45 8.24 -1.60 -1.49
C LYS A 45 6.91 -2.32 -1.36
N PHE A 46 5.90 -1.56 -0.98
CA PHE A 46 4.52 -2.03 -0.87
C PHE A 46 3.62 -1.21 -1.78
N GLY A 47 2.54 -1.83 -2.25
CA GLY A 47 1.55 -1.14 -3.04
C GLY A 47 0.25 -1.90 -3.17
N SER A 48 -0.72 -1.25 -3.81
CA SER A 48 -2.03 -1.82 -4.09
C SER A 48 -2.49 -1.38 -5.48
N THR A 49 -3.09 -2.33 -6.19
CA THR A 49 -3.85 -2.09 -7.41
C THR A 49 -5.35 -2.23 -7.12
N LYS A 50 -6.19 -2.13 -8.15
CA LYS A 50 -7.63 -2.40 -8.02
C LYS A 50 -7.94 -3.83 -7.57
N HIS A 51 -7.02 -4.77 -7.78
CA HIS A 51 -7.30 -6.21 -7.68
C HIS A 51 -6.42 -6.94 -6.67
N HIS A 52 -5.24 -6.41 -6.36
CA HIS A 52 -4.32 -7.07 -5.43
C HIS A 52 -3.47 -6.06 -4.67
N ILE A 53 -3.01 -6.48 -3.51
CA ILE A 53 -1.92 -5.85 -2.76
C ILE A 53 -0.65 -6.59 -3.18
N TYR A 54 0.46 -5.88 -3.26
CA TYR A 54 1.74 -6.48 -3.57
C TYR A 54 2.85 -5.89 -2.71
N PHE A 55 3.93 -6.64 -2.62
CA PHE A 55 5.22 -6.15 -2.17
C PHE A 55 6.28 -6.60 -3.17
N THR A 56 7.38 -5.86 -3.24
CA THR A 56 8.55 -6.21 -4.02
C THR A 56 9.79 -5.89 -3.20
N GLY A 57 10.84 -6.67 -3.37
CA GLY A 57 12.13 -6.36 -2.75
C GLY A 57 13.30 -6.92 -3.53
N HIS A 58 14.47 -6.36 -3.26
CA HIS A 58 15.73 -6.85 -3.77
C HIS A 58 16.81 -6.73 -2.69
N CYS A 59 17.71 -7.71 -2.66
CA CYS A 59 18.84 -7.77 -1.72
C CYS A 59 19.87 -8.78 -2.22
N LEU A 60 21.04 -8.82 -1.59
CA LEU A 60 22.03 -9.86 -1.81
C LEU A 60 21.58 -11.19 -1.18
N ASN A 61 22.04 -12.32 -1.73
CA ASN A 61 21.73 -13.67 -1.24
C ASN A 61 22.03 -13.82 0.27
N SER A 62 23.11 -13.21 0.74
CA SER A 62 23.50 -13.16 2.17
C SER A 62 22.41 -12.61 3.08
N ASP A 63 21.60 -11.66 2.59
CA ASP A 63 20.72 -10.83 3.41
C ASP A 63 19.25 -11.20 3.29
N VAL A 64 18.91 -12.16 2.41
CA VAL A 64 17.53 -12.66 2.20
C VAL A 64 16.83 -12.99 3.52
N ASN A 65 17.55 -13.58 4.47
CA ASN A 65 17.00 -13.90 5.79
C ASN A 65 16.54 -12.69 6.58
N MET A 66 17.37 -11.65 6.59
CA MET A 66 17.09 -10.41 7.31
C MET A 66 15.91 -9.69 6.65
N VAL A 67 15.93 -9.58 5.32
CA VAL A 67 14.88 -8.91 4.54
C VAL A 67 13.53 -9.63 4.67
N LEU A 68 13.50 -10.96 4.62
CA LEU A 68 12.26 -11.72 4.83
C LEU A 68 11.71 -11.57 6.26
N LYS A 69 12.57 -11.44 7.27
CA LYS A 69 12.12 -11.15 8.65
C LYS A 69 11.50 -9.77 8.78
N ILE A 70 12.13 -8.75 8.19
CA ILE A 70 11.59 -7.38 8.16
C ILE A 70 10.25 -7.36 7.42
N LEU A 71 10.19 -7.97 6.23
CA LEU A 71 8.96 -8.10 5.46
C LEU A 71 7.85 -8.78 6.28
N ALA A 72 8.16 -9.89 6.95
CA ALA A 72 7.19 -10.59 7.79
C ALA A 72 6.70 -9.72 8.96
N GLU A 73 7.58 -8.95 9.59
CA GLU A 73 7.23 -8.01 10.66
C GLU A 73 6.33 -6.87 10.17
N GLN A 74 6.65 -6.27 9.03
CA GLN A 74 5.85 -5.22 8.38
C GLN A 74 4.46 -5.72 7.98
N LEU A 75 4.37 -6.97 7.49
CA LEU A 75 3.10 -7.58 7.10
C LEU A 75 2.25 -8.02 8.29
N LYS A 76 2.87 -8.53 9.38
CA LYS A 76 2.13 -9.10 10.52
C LYS A 76 1.78 -8.09 11.59
N THR A 77 2.66 -7.12 11.85
CA THR A 77 2.55 -6.22 13.01
C THR A 77 2.75 -4.74 12.62
N PRO A 78 2.06 -4.22 11.58
CA PRO A 78 2.14 -2.79 11.26
C PRO A 78 1.55 -1.94 12.40
N ALA A 79 2.26 -0.87 12.80
CA ALA A 79 1.87 -0.07 13.97
C ALA A 79 0.64 0.83 13.72
N PHE A 80 0.47 1.27 12.47
CA PHE A 80 -0.52 2.28 12.08
C PHE A 80 -0.52 3.48 13.04
N GLU A 81 0.66 4.02 13.35
CA GLU A 81 0.81 5.18 14.24
C GLU A 81 0.03 6.38 13.70
N ASN A 82 -0.69 7.09 14.59
CA ASN A 82 -1.56 8.19 14.17
C ASN A 82 -0.76 9.33 13.51
N ASP A 83 0.41 9.64 14.02
CA ASP A 83 1.30 10.67 13.45
C ASP A 83 1.75 10.31 12.03
N GLU A 84 2.05 9.04 11.75
CA GLU A 84 2.39 8.59 10.40
C GLU A 84 1.17 8.55 9.47
N ILE A 85 -0.02 8.24 9.99
CA ILE A 85 -1.29 8.36 9.24
C ILE A 85 -1.50 9.81 8.81
N ASP A 86 -1.37 10.77 9.72
CA ASP A 86 -1.61 12.19 9.44
C ASP A 86 -0.58 12.76 8.44
N LYS A 87 0.69 12.38 8.60
CA LYS A 87 1.75 12.69 7.61
C LYS A 87 1.44 12.10 6.24
N LEU A 88 0.98 10.84 6.20
CA LEU A 88 0.65 10.18 4.94
C LEU A 88 -0.58 10.81 4.27
N LYS A 89 -1.62 11.15 5.03
CA LYS A 89 -2.78 11.91 4.54
C LYS A 89 -2.34 13.22 3.91
N THR A 90 -1.56 14.02 4.63
CA THR A 90 -1.02 15.30 4.16
C THR A 90 -0.27 15.14 2.83
N ARG A 91 0.62 14.13 2.75
CA ARG A 91 1.38 13.83 1.52
C ARG A 91 0.47 13.41 0.36
N MET A 92 -0.56 12.60 0.61
CA MET A 92 -1.48 12.16 -0.44
C MET A 92 -2.39 13.28 -0.91
N ILE A 93 -2.86 14.13 -0.01
CA ILE A 93 -3.65 15.34 -0.31
C ILE A 93 -2.82 16.26 -1.21
N GLY A 94 -1.59 16.60 -0.83
CA GLY A 94 -0.73 17.46 -1.65
C GLY A 94 -0.44 16.87 -3.04
N LYS A 95 -0.29 15.54 -3.16
CA LYS A 95 -0.18 14.87 -4.48
C LYS A 95 -1.44 14.99 -5.33
N LEU A 96 -2.62 14.93 -4.70
CA LEU A 96 -3.89 15.09 -5.39
C LEU A 96 -4.12 16.54 -5.83
N GLU A 97 -3.86 17.50 -4.95
CA GLU A 97 -3.95 18.93 -5.24
C GLU A 97 -3.03 19.31 -6.41
N LYS A 98 -1.75 18.91 -6.37
CA LYS A 98 -0.83 19.12 -7.49
C LYS A 98 -1.35 18.52 -8.79
N SER A 99 -2.13 17.45 -8.72
CA SER A 99 -2.68 16.81 -9.90
C SER A 99 -3.86 17.53 -10.54
N LEU A 100 -4.41 18.56 -9.90
CA LEU A 100 -5.36 19.51 -10.51
C LEU A 100 -4.71 20.32 -11.63
N GLU A 101 -3.40 20.59 -11.51
CA GLU A 101 -2.62 21.34 -12.49
C GLU A 101 -2.25 20.49 -13.72
N ASP A 102 -2.42 19.16 -13.65
CA ASP A 102 -2.15 18.25 -14.76
C ASP A 102 -3.38 18.17 -15.70
N THR A 103 -3.36 18.99 -16.74
CA THR A 103 -4.44 19.08 -17.74
C THR A 103 -4.71 17.74 -18.44
N LYS A 104 -3.68 16.93 -18.71
CA LYS A 104 -3.82 15.60 -19.32
C LYS A 104 -4.58 14.66 -18.39
N LYS A 105 -4.26 14.68 -17.10
CA LYS A 105 -4.96 13.87 -16.09
C LYS A 105 -6.41 14.32 -15.91
N GLN A 106 -6.67 15.63 -15.85
CA GLN A 106 -8.03 16.16 -15.73
C GLN A 106 -8.89 15.81 -16.96
N ALA A 107 -8.32 15.90 -18.17
CA ALA A 107 -8.99 15.48 -19.40
C ALA A 107 -9.35 13.98 -19.37
N LEU A 108 -8.44 13.12 -18.95
CA LEU A 108 -8.69 11.68 -18.82
C LEU A 108 -9.77 11.37 -17.77
N ILE A 109 -9.76 12.05 -16.63
CA ILE A 109 -10.81 11.91 -15.60
C ILE A 109 -12.17 12.30 -16.18
N SER A 110 -12.27 13.45 -16.85
CA SER A 110 -13.51 13.91 -17.48
C SER A 110 -14.02 12.92 -18.53
N PHE A 111 -13.14 12.50 -19.44
CA PHE A 111 -13.45 11.54 -20.49
C PHE A 111 -13.99 10.21 -19.94
N LEU A 112 -13.30 9.61 -18.96
CA LEU A 112 -13.72 8.33 -18.37
C LEU A 112 -15.04 8.44 -17.59
N ARG A 113 -15.36 9.61 -17.02
CA ARG A 113 -16.65 9.87 -16.36
C ARG A 113 -17.81 9.95 -17.33
N THR A 114 -17.58 10.45 -18.54
CA THR A 114 -18.59 10.50 -19.59
C THR A 114 -18.86 9.11 -20.17
N LEU A 115 -17.81 8.29 -20.33
CA LEU A 115 -17.94 6.96 -20.91
C LEU A 115 -18.53 5.91 -19.95
N TYR A 116 -18.20 5.99 -18.68
CA TYR A 116 -18.53 4.95 -17.72
C TYR A 116 -19.50 5.48 -16.66
N PRO A 117 -20.54 4.72 -16.30
CA PRO A 117 -21.38 5.10 -15.18
C PRO A 117 -20.61 4.97 -13.85
N LYS A 118 -21.06 5.68 -12.81
CA LYS A 118 -20.38 5.75 -11.50
C LYS A 118 -20.08 4.38 -10.87
N HIS A 119 -20.91 3.38 -11.16
CA HIS A 119 -20.78 2.01 -10.66
C HIS A 119 -19.93 1.10 -11.55
N HIS A 120 -19.21 1.64 -12.53
CA HIS A 120 -18.32 0.85 -13.39
C HIS A 120 -16.88 0.95 -12.90
N SER A 121 -16.11 -0.14 -13.01
CA SER A 121 -14.73 -0.23 -12.52
C SER A 121 -13.78 0.79 -13.17
N ASN A 122 -14.09 1.26 -14.38
CA ASN A 122 -13.33 2.27 -15.11
C ASN A 122 -13.77 3.72 -14.84
N TYR A 123 -14.82 3.94 -14.04
CA TYR A 123 -15.19 5.29 -13.61
C TYR A 123 -14.08 5.95 -12.80
N ARG A 124 -13.91 7.26 -12.97
CA ARG A 124 -12.92 8.07 -12.23
C ARG A 124 -13.62 9.16 -11.43
N TYR A 125 -13.31 9.22 -10.14
CA TYR A 125 -13.77 10.30 -9.26
C TYR A 125 -12.94 11.55 -9.51
N LYS A 126 -13.57 12.71 -9.32
CA LYS A 126 -12.89 14.00 -9.33
C LYS A 126 -11.83 14.05 -8.25
N THR A 127 -10.84 14.92 -8.41
CA THR A 127 -9.78 15.08 -7.41
C THR A 127 -10.36 15.42 -6.05
N GLU A 128 -11.35 16.32 -6.00
CA GLU A 128 -12.02 16.76 -4.77
C GLU A 128 -12.76 15.60 -4.08
N GLU A 129 -13.45 14.75 -4.84
CA GLU A 129 -14.08 13.54 -4.29
C GLU A 129 -13.03 12.59 -3.69
N ASN A 130 -11.86 12.45 -4.34
CA ASN A 130 -10.76 11.63 -3.81
C ASN A 130 -10.15 12.25 -2.54
N LEU A 131 -10.07 13.58 -2.45
CA LEU A 131 -9.59 14.27 -1.25
C LEU A 131 -10.49 13.95 -0.05
N SER A 132 -11.82 14.09 -0.21
CA SER A 132 -12.78 13.74 0.85
C SER A 132 -12.68 12.28 1.28
N PHE A 133 -12.44 11.36 0.34
CA PHE A 133 -12.26 9.94 0.70
C PHE A 133 -11.00 9.70 1.53
N ILE A 134 -9.89 10.38 1.24
CA ILE A 134 -8.64 10.23 1.99
C ILE A 134 -8.77 10.84 3.39
N ASP A 135 -9.40 12.01 3.48
CA ASP A 135 -9.63 12.69 4.75
C ASP A 135 -10.46 11.83 5.71
N ALA A 136 -11.48 11.16 5.18
CA ALA A 136 -12.37 10.27 5.94
C ALA A 136 -11.74 8.91 6.36
N ILE A 137 -10.52 8.58 5.94
CA ILE A 137 -9.86 7.32 6.34
C ILE A 137 -9.54 7.37 7.84
N THR A 138 -9.94 6.36 8.59
CA THR A 138 -9.61 6.21 10.01
C THR A 138 -8.59 5.10 10.26
N LYS A 139 -7.86 5.14 11.38
CA LYS A 139 -7.00 4.03 11.81
C LYS A 139 -7.77 2.70 11.89
N LYS A 140 -9.02 2.74 12.35
CA LYS A 140 -9.90 1.56 12.41
C LYS A 140 -10.18 0.97 11.02
N ASP A 141 -10.39 1.81 10.00
CA ASP A 141 -10.57 1.32 8.62
C ASP A 141 -9.30 0.57 8.14
N LEU A 142 -8.12 1.08 8.46
CA LEU A 142 -6.84 0.46 8.08
C LEU A 142 -6.63 -0.90 8.74
N ILE A 143 -6.87 -0.98 10.05
CA ILE A 143 -6.76 -2.22 10.83
C ILE A 143 -7.77 -3.25 10.32
N THR A 144 -9.04 -2.84 10.17
CA THR A 144 -10.10 -3.74 9.69
C THR A 144 -9.78 -4.30 8.30
N PHE A 145 -9.26 -3.45 7.40
CA PHE A 145 -8.84 -3.90 6.08
C PHE A 145 -7.62 -4.83 6.17
N HIS A 146 -6.63 -4.48 6.98
CA HIS A 146 -5.43 -5.30 7.19
C HIS A 146 -5.79 -6.71 7.66
N ASP A 147 -6.61 -6.83 8.71
CA ASP A 147 -7.09 -8.10 9.26
C ASP A 147 -7.84 -8.95 8.22
N SER A 148 -8.58 -8.31 7.32
CA SER A 148 -9.38 -9.01 6.29
C SER A 148 -8.59 -9.42 5.04
N ALA A 149 -7.53 -8.68 4.69
CA ALA A 149 -6.86 -8.79 3.41
C ALA A 149 -5.47 -9.44 3.51
N TYR A 150 -4.80 -9.33 4.66
CA TYR A 150 -3.44 -9.80 4.87
C TYR A 150 -3.48 -11.15 5.61
N GLY A 151 -3.11 -12.23 4.92
CA GLY A 151 -3.10 -13.57 5.48
C GLY A 151 -2.23 -14.53 4.67
N ILE A 152 -1.78 -15.61 5.31
CA ILE A 152 -0.85 -16.58 4.70
C ILE A 152 -1.50 -17.31 3.50
N ASN A 153 -2.80 -17.57 3.56
CA ASN A 153 -3.51 -18.36 2.52
C ASN A 153 -3.93 -17.54 1.29
N THR A 154 -3.66 -16.23 1.27
CA THR A 154 -4.01 -15.33 0.16
C THR A 154 -2.79 -14.78 -0.58
N MET A 155 -1.59 -15.22 -0.21
CA MET A 155 -0.33 -14.67 -0.68
C MET A 155 0.45 -15.68 -1.53
N ASN A 156 0.85 -15.25 -2.72
CA ASN A 156 1.81 -15.98 -3.56
C ASN A 156 3.14 -15.23 -3.53
N ILE A 157 4.23 -15.92 -3.21
CA ILE A 157 5.58 -15.35 -3.20
C ILE A 157 6.38 -15.97 -4.35
N ALA A 158 6.90 -15.12 -5.22
CA ALA A 158 7.83 -15.50 -6.26
C ALA A 158 9.21 -14.94 -5.94
N VAL A 159 10.23 -15.77 -6.07
CA VAL A 159 11.62 -15.42 -5.75
C VAL A 159 12.49 -15.85 -6.92
N ALA A 160 13.34 -14.95 -7.41
CA ALA A 160 14.26 -15.20 -8.51
C ALA A 160 15.64 -14.61 -8.21
N GLY A 161 16.71 -15.34 -8.53
CA GLY A 161 18.08 -14.95 -8.27
C GLY A 161 18.95 -16.16 -7.89
N ASP A 162 20.13 -15.88 -7.33
CA ASP A 162 21.01 -16.89 -6.76
C ASP A 162 20.44 -17.38 -5.42
N ILE A 163 19.45 -18.28 -5.46
CA ILE A 163 18.70 -18.71 -4.27
C ILE A 163 18.48 -20.23 -4.31
N ASN A 164 18.76 -20.89 -3.19
CA ASN A 164 18.42 -22.29 -2.99
C ASN A 164 16.98 -22.42 -2.44
N ALA A 165 16.08 -22.98 -3.24
CA ALA A 165 14.65 -23.09 -2.91
C ALA A 165 14.39 -23.90 -1.63
N GLN A 166 15.09 -25.02 -1.41
CA GLN A 166 14.92 -25.84 -0.21
C GLN A 166 15.32 -25.08 1.05
N LYS A 167 16.44 -24.33 0.98
CA LYS A 167 16.89 -23.50 2.09
C LYS A 167 15.91 -22.36 2.38
N LEU A 168 15.26 -21.81 1.36
CA LEU A 168 14.27 -20.74 1.50
C LEU A 168 12.96 -21.24 2.13
N MET A 169 12.48 -22.43 1.74
CA MET A 169 11.22 -22.99 2.25
C MET A 169 11.29 -23.45 3.71
N ASN A 170 12.49 -23.76 4.22
CA ASN A 170 12.71 -24.25 5.57
C ASN A 170 13.06 -23.14 6.59
N ARG A 171 12.90 -21.87 6.21
CA ARG A 171 13.18 -20.67 7.02
C ARG A 171 11.88 -20.05 7.53
#